data_AF-A0A067C804-F1
#
_entry.id   AF-A0A067C804-F1
#
_cell.length_a   1.000
_cell.length_b   1.000
_cell.length_c   1.000
_cell.angle_alpha   90.00
_cell.angle_beta   90.00
_cell.angle_gamma   90.00
#
_symmetry.space_group_name_H-M   'P 1'
#
loop_
_entity.id
_entity.type
_entity.pdbx_description
1 polymer ?
#
loop_
_entity_poly.entity_id
_entity_poly.type
_entity_poly.pdbx_seq_one_letter_code
_entity_poly.pdbx_strand_id
1 'polypeptide(L)' 'MLAYRPTHDALAGLVSQITMLSSDALEGLLTLVAQYEPSHVANCSCDEVELDLERLQPLTLMAVAQYVTVCQLR' A
#
# COMPACT_ATOMS: atom_id res chain seq x y z
N MET A 1 22.12 6.88 -4.07
CA MET A 1 21.13 6.21 -3.20
C MET A 1 20.64 4.98 -3.96
N LEU A 2 20.94 3.79 -3.46
CA LEU A 2 20.45 2.55 -4.07
C LEU A 2 18.93 2.51 -3.88
N ALA A 3 18.19 2.50 -4.98
CA ALA A 3 16.74 2.34 -4.95
C ALA A 3 16.44 0.93 -4.40
N TYR A 4 16.08 0.85 -3.12
CA TYR A 4 15.65 -0.40 -2.49
C TYR A 4 14.31 -0.79 -3.11
N ARG A 5 14.32 -1.71 -4.07
CA ARG A 5 13.09 -2.30 -4.60
C ARG A 5 12.80 -3.56 -3.78
N PRO A 6 11.63 -3.68 -3.14
CA PRO A 6 11.28 -4.90 -2.42
C PRO A 6 11.34 -6.13 -3.34
N THR A 7 11.72 -7.28 -2.79
CA THR A 7 11.66 -8.53 -3.53
C THR A 7 10.19 -8.95 -3.76
N HIS A 8 9.95 -9.77 -4.78
CA HIS A 8 8.61 -10.29 -5.06
C HIS A 8 7.99 -11.00 -3.84
N ASP A 9 8.78 -11.77 -3.10
CA ASP A 9 8.30 -12.43 -1.87
C ASP A 9 7.89 -11.44 -0.78
N ALA A 10 8.62 -10.33 -0.64
CA ALA A 10 8.27 -9.27 0.30
C ALA A 10 6.98 -8.55 -0.11
N LEU A 11 6.77 -8.33 -1.42
CA LEU A 11 5.51 -7.79 -1.95
C LEU A 11 4.35 -8.75 -1.69
N ALA A 12 4.52 -10.05 -1.95
CA ALA A 12 3.49 -11.05 -1.68
C ALA A 12 3.11 -11.11 -0.20
N GLY A 13 4.08 -11.03 0.70
CA GLY A 13 3.84 -10.93 2.14
C GLY A 13 3.07 -9.66 2.51
N LEU A 14 3.40 -8.52 1.89
CA LEU A 14 2.72 -7.25 2.10
C LEU A 14 1.27 -7.28 1.59
N VAL A 15 1.02 -7.84 0.41
CA VAL A 15 -0.34 -8.07 -0.12
C VAL A 15 -1.16 -8.88 0.87
N SER A 16 -0.61 -9.99 1.36
CA SER A 16 -1.30 -10.84 2.33
C SER A 16 -1.69 -10.06 3.59
N GLN A 17 -0.78 -9.25 4.14
CA GLN A 17 -1.09 -8.44 5.33
C GLN A 17 -2.14 -7.35 5.05
N ILE A 18 -2.10 -6.72 3.86
CA ILE A 18 -3.09 -5.74 3.44
C ILE A 18 -4.48 -6.38 3.36
N THR A 19 -4.62 -7.59 2.80
CA THR A 19 -5.91 -8.29 2.71
C THR A 19 -6.53 -8.66 4.06
N MET A 20 -5.74 -8.61 5.14
CA MET A 20 -6.22 -8.86 6.50
C MET A 20 -6.59 -7.58 7.26
N LEU A 21 -6.40 -6.40 6.66
CA LEU A 21 -6.78 -5.13 7.28
C LEU A 21 -8.30 -4.97 7.34
N SER A 22 -8.78 -4.27 8.37
CA SER A 22 -10.17 -3.82 8.42
C SER A 22 -10.46 -2.80 7.32
N SER A 23 -11.73 -2.60 7.00
CA SER A 23 -12.17 -1.58 6.02
C SER A 23 -11.63 -0.19 6.35
N ASP A 24 -11.74 0.25 7.62
CA ASP A 24 -11.21 1.54 8.07
C ASP A 24 -9.69 1.65 7.85
N ALA A 25 -8.95 0.57 8.09
CA ALA A 25 -7.51 0.55 7.89
C ALA A 25 -7.15 0.57 6.39
N LEU A 26 -7.94 -0.09 5.53
CA LEU A 26 -7.79 -0.04 4.07
C LEU A 26 -8.06 1.36 3.52
N GLU A 27 -9.08 2.08 4.01
CA GLU A 27 -9.32 3.47 3.62
C GLU A 27 -8.15 4.39 4.00
N GLY A 28 -7.60 4.21 5.21
CA GLY A 28 -6.41 4.93 5.64
C GLY A 28 -5.17 4.60 4.79
N LEU A 29 -5.02 3.33 4.38
CA LEU A 29 -3.96 2.90 3.47
C LEU A 29 -4.08 3.58 2.10
N LEU A 30 -5.28 3.60 1.52
CA LEU A 30 -5.52 4.26 0.23
C LEU A 30 -5.28 5.77 0.30
N THR A 31 -5.69 6.40 1.41
CA THR A 31 -5.39 7.81 1.68
C THR A 31 -3.90 8.07 1.75
N LEU A 32 -3.14 7.19 2.42
CA LEU A 32 -1.68 7.26 2.48
C LEU A 32 -1.06 7.14 1.08
N VAL A 33 -1.46 6.15 0.29
CA VAL A 33 -0.97 5.98 -1.09
C VAL A 33 -1.27 7.23 -1.92
N ALA A 34 -2.47 7.80 -1.80
CA ALA A 34 -2.86 9.00 -2.52
C ALA A 34 -2.01 10.24 -2.18
N GLN A 35 -1.42 10.31 -0.97
CA GLN A 35 -0.52 11.40 -0.58
C GLN A 35 0.83 11.34 -1.32
N TYR A 36 1.32 10.14 -1.62
CA TYR A 36 2.59 9.94 -2.32
C TYR A 36 2.39 9.86 -3.84
N GLU A 37 1.38 9.11 -4.28
CA GLU A 37 1.11 8.77 -5.67
C GLU A 37 -0.38 8.95 -6.00
N PRO A 38 -0.88 10.19 -6.04
CA PRO A 38 -2.30 10.48 -6.24
C PRO A 38 -2.86 9.91 -7.53
N SER A 39 -2.05 9.78 -8.58
CA SER A 39 -2.45 9.19 -9.86
C SER A 39 -2.88 7.73 -9.76
N HIS A 40 -2.42 6.99 -8.74
CA HIS A 40 -2.81 5.60 -8.51
C HIS A 40 -4.19 5.45 -7.85
N VAL A 41 -4.72 6.53 -7.23
CA VAL A 41 -5.99 6.51 -6.48
C VAL A 41 -7.02 7.48 -7.09
N ALA A 42 -6.58 8.42 -7.93
CA ALA A 42 -7.43 9.49 -8.48
C ALA A 42 -8.56 9.03 -9.42
N ASN A 43 -8.46 7.81 -9.99
CA ASN A 43 -9.48 7.26 -10.89
C ASN A 43 -10.34 6.16 -10.24
N CYS A 44 -10.26 6.00 -8.93
CA CYS A 44 -11.08 5.05 -8.18
C CYS A 44 -12.50 5.59 -7.99
N SER A 45 -13.29 5.58 -9.08
CA SER A 45 -14.73 5.85 -9.03
C SER A 45 -15.57 4.60 -8.77
N CYS A 46 -14.92 3.44 -8.62
CA CYS A 46 -15.55 2.16 -8.33
C CYS A 46 -15.33 1.82 -6.86
N ASP A 47 -16.26 1.09 -6.26
CA ASP A 47 -16.19 0.59 -4.87
C ASP A 47 -14.94 -0.27 -4.59
N GLU A 48 -14.18 -0.62 -5.63
CA GLU A 48 -12.96 -1.42 -5.57
C GLU A 48 -11.77 -0.63 -6.15
N VAL A 49 -10.69 -0.57 -5.37
CA VAL A 49 -9.40 0.02 -5.79
C VAL A 49 -8.41 -1.09 -6.11
N GLU A 50 -7.98 -1.17 -7.37
CA GLU A 50 -6.90 -2.05 -7.77
C GLU A 50 -5.54 -1.38 -7.50
N LEU A 51 -4.88 -1.79 -6.41
CA LEU A 51 -3.58 -1.27 -6.02
C LEU A 51 -2.45 -2.19 -6.47
N ASP A 52 -1.78 -1.83 -7.56
CA ASP A 52 -0.61 -2.54 -8.07
C ASP A 52 0.67 -2.09 -7.34
N LEU A 53 1.11 -2.90 -6.36
CA LEU A 53 2.32 -2.64 -5.57
C LEU A 53 3.62 -2.69 -6.39
N GLU A 54 3.66 -3.39 -7.53
CA GLU A 54 4.89 -3.48 -8.33
C GLU A 54 5.21 -2.16 -9.06
N ARG A 55 4.17 -1.35 -9.27
CA ARG A 55 4.23 -0.06 -9.95
C ARG A 55 4.42 1.12 -9.02
N LEU A 56 4.21 0.93 -7.71
CA LEU A 56 4.46 1.96 -6.71
C LEU A 56 5.95 2.27 -6.57
N GLN A 57 6.22 3.51 -6.20
CA GLN A 57 7.56 3.94 -5.85
C GLN A 57 8.05 3.26 -4.56
N PRO A 58 9.36 2.99 -4.44
CA PRO A 58 9.96 2.43 -3.23
C PRO A 58 9.60 3.16 -1.93
N LEU A 59 9.50 4.50 -1.99
CA LEU A 59 9.15 5.33 -0.84
C LEU A 59 7.71 5.05 -0.38
N THR A 60 6.78 4.97 -1.34
CA THR A 60 5.37 4.62 -1.09
C THR A 60 5.26 3.22 -0.50
N LEU A 61 5.97 2.24 -1.06
CA LEU A 61 5.99 0.87 -0.55
C LEU A 61 6.50 0.79 0.89
N MET A 62 7.53 1.57 1.23
CA MET A 62 8.04 1.66 2.60
C MET A 62 6.99 2.27 3.56
N ALA A 63 6.29 3.33 3.14
CA ALA A 63 5.23 3.93 3.93
C ALA A 63 4.05 2.97 4.13
N VAL A 64 3.65 2.26 3.07
CA VAL A 64 2.61 1.21 3.13
C VAL A 64 3.01 0.11 4.12
N ALA A 65 4.22 -0.43 4.03
CA ALA A 65 4.69 -1.48 4.93
C ALA A 65 4.70 -1.04 6.41
N GLN A 66 5.13 0.20 6.67
CA GLN A 66 5.09 0.78 8.02
C GLN A 66 3.66 0.92 8.53
N TYR A 67 2.75 1.43 7.70
CA TYR A 67 1.35 1.61 8.07
C TYR A 67 0.67 0.27 8.39
N VAL A 68 0.85 -0.73 7.53
CA VAL A 68 0.31 -2.09 7.73
C VAL A 68 0.83 -2.67 9.05
N THR A 69 2.12 -2.52 9.35
CA THR A 69 2.71 -2.98 10.63
C THR A 69 2.05 -2.31 11.83
N VAL A 70 1.79 -1.00 11.78
CA VAL A 70 1.13 -0.26 12.87
C VAL A 70 -0.33 -0.72 13.05
N CYS A 71 -1.05 -0.98 11.96
CA CYS A 71 -2.42 -1.47 12.02
C CYS A 71 -2.54 -2.88 12.62
N GLN A 72 -1.55 -3.75 12.39
CA GLN A 72 -1.53 -5.13 12.90
C GLN A 72 -1.14 -5.21 14.39
N LEU A 73 -0.60 -4.14 14.97
CA LEU A 73 -0.23 -4.06 16.38
C LEU A 73 -1.36 -3.51 17.28
N ARG A 74 -2.49 -3.11 16.70
CA ARG A 74 -3.66 -2.57 17.38
C ARG A 74 -4.76 -3.62 17.48
#